data_AF-A0A4Y2W5R6-F1
#
_entry.id   AF-A0A4Y2W5R6-F1
#
_cell.length_a   1.000
_cell.length_b   1.000
_cell.length_c   1.000
_cell.angle_alpha   90.00
_cell.angle_beta   90.00
_cell.angle_gamma   90.00
#
_symmetry.space_group_name_H-M   'P 1'
#
loop_
_entity.id
_entity.type
_entity.pdbx_description
1 polymer ?
#
loop_
_entity_poly.entity_id
_entity_poly.type
_entity_poly.pdbx_seq_one_letter_code
_entity_poly.pdbx_strand_id
1 'polypeptide(L)'
;MHRILIPVLSNLSHDDPTKWFKHVPTVQRVINSSTSKSTKYTPFELMMGTKMKNKEDIKVNVVLHEEYLNHLMHERDERRNDAKKNILKVQEENRRNYDKKRKMHTSTGLETSLQFSEHSLGLTSSCDQNSSDLTK
;
A
#
# COMPACT_ATOMS: atom_id res chain seq x y z
N MET A 1 13.38 1.47 15.44
CA MET A 1 14.07 2.01 16.63
C MET A 1 14.26 3.53 16.57
N HIS A 2 14.83 4.11 15.52
CA HIS A 2 14.96 5.59 15.44
C HIS A 2 13.59 6.32 15.52
N ARG A 3 12.56 5.75 14.88
CA ARG A 3 11.20 6.31 14.85
C ARG A 3 10.49 6.39 16.21
N ILE A 4 10.89 5.57 17.21
CA ILE A 4 10.28 5.59 18.55
C ILE A 4 11.00 6.55 19.51
N LEU A 5 12.22 6.99 19.20
CA LEU A 5 13.02 7.82 20.11
C LEU A 5 12.44 9.24 20.24
N ILE A 6 12.05 9.84 19.12
CA ILE A 6 11.54 11.22 19.10
C ILE A 6 10.20 11.32 19.87
N PRO A 7 9.19 10.46 19.62
CA PRO A 7 7.94 10.49 20.39
C PRO A 7 8.16 10.26 21.89
N VAL A 8 8.97 9.26 22.27
CA VAL A 8 9.27 8.96 23.68
C VAL A 8 9.93 10.15 24.37
N LEU A 9 10.95 10.77 23.76
CA LEU A 9 11.60 11.94 24.33
C LEU A 9 10.67 13.14 24.42
N SER A 10 9.80 13.34 23.43
CA SER A 10 8.82 14.42 23.41
C SER A 10 7.79 14.25 24.53
N ASN A 11 7.31 13.02 24.75
CA ASN A 11 6.36 12.68 25.81
C ASN A 11 6.99 12.87 27.20
N LEU A 12 8.21 12.36 27.41
CA LEU A 12 8.93 12.51 28.69
C LEU A 12 9.28 13.97 29.02
N SER A 13 9.43 14.81 28.00
CA SER A 13 9.81 16.23 28.13
C SER A 13 8.64 17.18 27.90
N HIS A 14 7.41 16.69 27.98
CA HIS A 14 6.20 17.47 27.70
C HIS A 14 6.15 18.78 28.51
N ASP A 15 6.53 18.71 29.79
CA ASP A 15 6.50 19.85 30.71
C ASP A 15 7.62 20.88 30.43
N ASP A 16 8.77 20.43 29.94
CA ASP A 16 9.91 21.29 29.60
C ASP A 16 10.71 20.71 28.41
N PRO A 17 10.32 21.07 27.17
CA PRO A 17 10.96 20.53 25.96
C PRO A 17 12.45 20.85 25.85
N THR A 18 12.95 21.89 26.53
CA THR A 18 14.37 22.27 26.47
C THR A 18 15.27 21.31 27.23
N LYS A 19 14.70 20.49 28.12
CA LYS A 19 15.41 19.56 29.00
C LYS A 19 15.36 18.10 28.55
N TRP A 20 14.99 17.84 27.31
CA TRP A 20 14.86 16.48 26.77
C TRP A 20 16.12 15.62 26.93
N PHE A 21 17.30 16.24 26.83
CA PHE A 21 18.59 15.57 26.97
C PHE A 21 18.76 14.86 28.32
N LYS A 22 18.06 15.31 29.38
CA LYS A 22 18.09 14.66 30.70
C LYS A 22 17.48 13.26 30.69
N HIS A 23 16.55 12.99 29.76
CA HIS A 23 15.87 11.71 29.65
C HIS A 23 16.65 10.70 28.79
N VAL A 24 17.61 11.16 27.99
CA VAL A 24 18.38 10.31 27.05
C VAL A 24 19.10 9.14 27.75
N PRO A 25 19.85 9.33 28.86
CA PRO A 25 20.53 8.21 29.50
C PRO A 25 19.57 7.13 29.99
N THR A 26 18.38 7.52 30.46
CA THR A 26 17.35 6.59 30.93
C THR A 26 16.73 5.85 29.76
N VAL A 27 16.32 6.55 28.70
CA VAL A 27 15.76 5.94 27.49
C VAL A 27 16.75 4.96 26.85
N GLN A 28 18.02 5.36 26.72
CA GLN A 28 19.07 4.51 26.17
C GLN A 28 19.25 3.22 26.98
N ARG A 29 19.24 3.34 28.32
CA ARG A 29 19.34 2.19 29.22
C ARG A 29 18.18 1.23 29.01
N VAL A 30 16.95 1.74 29.01
CA VAL A 30 15.74 0.93 28.81
C VAL A 30 15.80 0.20 27.48
N ILE A 31 16.10 0.90 26.39
CA ILE A 31 16.24 0.30 25.05
C ILE A 31 17.28 -0.81 25.01
N ASN A 32 18.45 -0.59 25.62
CA ASN A 32 19.53 -1.57 25.62
C ASN A 32 19.23 -2.78 26.52
N SER A 33 18.35 -2.63 27.50
CA SER A 33 17.87 -3.72 28.36
C SER A 33 16.56 -4.35 27.91
N SER A 34 15.91 -3.85 26.87
CA SER A 34 14.65 -4.39 26.36
C SER A 34 14.90 -5.57 25.43
N THR A 35 14.22 -6.69 25.69
CA THR A 35 14.37 -7.91 24.90
C THR A 35 13.72 -7.76 23.53
N SER A 36 14.45 -8.11 22.47
CA SER A 36 13.87 -8.17 21.12
C SER A 36 13.10 -9.48 20.89
N LYS A 37 11.92 -9.39 20.26
CA LYS A 37 11.11 -10.56 19.93
C LYS A 37 11.78 -11.51 18.93
N SER A 38 12.61 -10.97 18.02
CA SER A 38 13.27 -11.75 16.97
C SER A 38 14.47 -12.53 17.49
N THR A 39 15.30 -11.91 18.32
CA THR A 39 16.54 -12.52 18.82
C THR A 39 16.37 -13.19 20.18
N LYS A 40 15.30 -12.87 20.93
CA LYS A 40 15.09 -13.28 22.33
C LYS A 40 16.12 -12.74 23.33
N TYR A 41 17.03 -11.89 22.87
CA TYR A 41 18.07 -11.25 23.69
C TYR A 41 17.92 -9.72 23.63
N THR A 42 18.46 -9.06 24.65
CA THR A 42 18.60 -7.59 24.68
C THR A 42 19.82 -7.15 23.86
N PRO A 43 19.82 -5.94 23.28
CA PRO A 43 21.02 -5.41 22.61
C PRO A 43 22.27 -5.43 23.50
N PHE A 44 22.11 -5.17 24.80
CA PHE A 44 23.21 -5.23 25.75
C PHE A 44 23.74 -6.65 25.94
N GLU A 45 22.87 -7.65 26.12
CA GLU A 45 23.30 -9.05 26.23
C GLU A 45 24.02 -9.52 24.97
N LEU A 46 23.54 -9.11 23.78
CA LEU A 46 24.18 -9.45 22.52
C LEU A 46 25.59 -8.87 22.41
N MET A 47 25.82 -7.67 22.97
CA MET A 47 27.11 -6.98 22.91
C MET A 47 28.07 -7.41 24.03
N MET A 48 27.54 -7.63 25.24
CA MET A 48 28.34 -7.85 26.45
C MET A 48 28.38 -9.31 26.90
N GLY A 49 27.52 -10.17 26.35
CA GLY A 49 27.39 -11.58 26.74
C GLY A 49 26.76 -11.81 28.11
N THR A 50 26.29 -10.76 28.79
CA THR A 50 25.69 -10.83 30.14
C THR A 50 24.46 -9.94 30.25
N LYS A 51 23.57 -10.28 31.19
CA LYS A 51 22.38 -9.47 31.50
C LYS A 51 22.77 -8.13 32.11
N MET A 52 22.08 -7.07 31.71
CA MET A 52 22.23 -5.75 32.32
C MET A 52 21.65 -5.76 33.73
N LYS A 53 22.41 -5.26 34.72
CA LYS A 53 21.88 -4.98 36.06
C LYS A 53 21.30 -3.57 36.09
N ASN A 54 19.99 -3.44 36.11
CA ASN A 54 19.28 -2.17 36.12
C ASN A 54 18.22 -2.12 37.22
N LYS A 55 17.94 -0.92 37.73
CA LYS A 55 16.72 -0.66 38.49
C LYS A 55 15.61 -0.45 37.48
N GLU A 56 14.46 -1.10 37.66
CA GLU A 56 13.33 -0.95 36.74
C GLU A 56 12.77 0.48 36.83
N ASP A 57 12.91 1.23 35.74
CA ASP A 57 12.23 2.52 35.60
C ASP A 57 10.89 2.28 34.92
N ILE A 58 9.87 2.00 35.74
CA ILE A 58 8.53 1.58 35.30
C ILE A 58 7.92 2.63 34.36
N LYS A 59 8.09 3.92 34.66
CA LYS A 59 7.48 5.02 33.89
C LYS A 59 8.03 5.06 32.46
N VAL A 60 9.35 4.99 32.29
CA VAL A 60 9.97 5.02 30.95
C VAL A 60 9.62 3.75 30.17
N ASN A 61 9.54 2.60 30.83
CA ASN A 61 9.16 1.35 30.17
C ASN A 61 7.73 1.42 29.59
N VAL A 62 6.78 1.94 30.36
CA VAL A 62 5.38 2.11 29.91
C VAL A 62 5.30 3.01 28.69
N VAL A 63 5.88 4.23 28.76
CA VAL A 63 5.86 5.18 27.64
C VAL A 63 6.52 4.57 26.41
N LEU A 64 7.64 3.87 26.58
CA LEU A 64 8.38 3.28 25.47
C LEU A 64 7.60 2.11 24.83
N HIS A 65 6.88 1.33 25.63
CA HIS A 65 6.04 0.25 25.12
C HIS A 65 4.81 0.78 24.37
N GLU A 66 4.16 1.81 24.91
CA GLU A 66 3.02 2.46 24.26
C GLU A 66 3.42 3.06 22.90
N GLU A 67 4.49 3.85 22.85
CA GLU A 67 4.98 4.44 21.61
C GLU A 67 5.42 3.38 20.58
N TYR A 68 5.99 2.26 21.05
CA TYR A 68 6.30 1.13 20.19
C TYR A 68 5.05 0.50 19.57
N LEU A 69 4.00 0.29 20.36
CA LEU A 69 2.73 -0.26 19.86
C LEU A 69 2.05 0.71 18.89
N ASN A 70 2.02 2.00 19.22
CA ASN A 70 1.45 3.04 18.35
C ASN A 70 2.15 3.08 16.99
N HIS A 71 3.49 3.04 16.99
CA HIS A 71 4.26 2.97 15.75
C HIS A 71 3.91 1.73 14.91
N LEU A 72 3.82 0.56 15.55
CA LEU A 72 3.44 -0.68 14.84
C LEU A 72 2.02 -0.62 14.27
N MET A 73 1.07 0.00 14.98
CA MET A 73 -0.30 0.15 14.47
C MET A 73 -0.33 1.10 13.29
N HIS A 74 0.37 2.24 13.37
CA HIS A 74 0.48 3.18 12.27
C HIS A 74 1.06 2.53 11.00
N GLU A 75 2.17 1.79 11.10
CA GLU A 75 2.75 1.09 9.95
C GLU A 75 1.82 0.00 9.37
N ARG A 76 0.94 -0.58 10.19
CA ARG A 76 -0.07 -1.52 9.70
C ARG A 76 -1.19 -0.78 8.97
N ASP A 77 -1.62 0.36 9.48
CA ASP A 77 -2.68 1.16 8.86
C ASP A 77 -2.24 1.77 7.54
N GLU A 78 -1.01 2.27 7.45
CA GLU A 78 -0.44 2.72 6.17
C GLU A 78 -0.43 1.59 5.14
N ARG A 79 0.08 0.41 5.52
CA ARG A 79 0.09 -0.76 4.62
C ARG A 79 -1.32 -1.20 4.21
N ARG A 80 -2.29 -1.18 5.13
CA ARG A 80 -3.69 -1.48 4.81
C ARG A 80 -4.27 -0.46 3.84
N ASN A 81 -3.98 0.82 4.05
CA ASN A 81 -4.47 1.89 3.18
C ASN A 81 -3.88 1.78 1.77
N ASP A 82 -2.59 1.49 1.66
CA ASP A 82 -1.93 1.28 0.37
C ASP A 82 -2.44 0.04 -0.35
N ALA A 83 -2.61 -1.08 0.37
CA ALA A 83 -3.26 -2.27 -0.17
C ALA A 83 -4.68 -1.97 -0.67
N LYS A 84 -5.48 -1.21 0.11
CA LYS A 84 -6.83 -0.80 -0.28
C LYS A 84 -6.82 0.02 -1.56
N LYS A 85 -5.94 1.02 -1.68
CA LYS A 85 -5.80 1.85 -2.88
C LYS A 85 -5.42 1.00 -4.10
N ASN A 86 -4.48 0.08 -3.94
CA ASN A 86 -4.04 -0.81 -5.01
C ASN A 86 -5.15 -1.75 -5.47
N ILE A 87 -5.89 -2.34 -4.54
CA ILE A 87 -7.04 -3.20 -4.84
C ILE A 87 -8.11 -2.41 -5.60
N LEU A 88 -8.47 -1.21 -5.14
CA LEU A 88 -9.46 -0.36 -5.80
C LEU A 88 -9.04 0.00 -7.23
N LYS A 89 -7.75 0.31 -7.44
CA LYS A 89 -7.20 0.60 -8.76
C LYS A 89 -7.36 -0.60 -9.70
N VAL A 90 -6.96 -1.79 -9.25
CA VAL A 90 -7.08 -3.04 -10.03
C VAL A 90 -8.54 -3.37 -10.33
N GLN A 91 -9.44 -3.16 -9.36
CA GLN A 91 -10.88 -3.39 -9.56
C GLN A 91 -11.46 -2.46 -10.62
N GLU A 92 -11.10 -1.18 -10.61
CA GLU A 92 -11.56 -0.21 -11.61
C GLU A 92 -11.00 -0.51 -13.00
N GLU A 93 -9.73 -0.90 -13.11
CA GLU A 93 -9.13 -1.36 -14.37
C GLU A 93 -9.82 -2.61 -14.91
N ASN A 94 -10.10 -3.59 -14.04
CA ASN A 94 -10.84 -4.80 -14.41
C ASN A 94 -12.25 -4.49 -14.90
N ARG A 95 -12.96 -3.58 -14.21
CA ARG A 95 -14.29 -3.12 -14.62
C ARG A 95 -14.27 -2.47 -16.00
N ARG A 96 -13.34 -1.54 -16.24
CA ARG A 96 -13.18 -0.88 -17.56
C ARG A 96 -12.89 -1.87 -18.68
N ASN A 97 -12.00 -2.83 -18.42
CA ASN A 97 -11.65 -3.85 -19.41
C ASN A 97 -12.86 -4.76 -19.73
N TYR A 98 -13.61 -5.17 -18.70
CA TYR A 98 -14.84 -5.94 -18.88
C TYR A 98 -15.89 -5.18 -19.71
N ASP A 99 -16.16 -3.93 -19.37
CA ASP A 99 -17.12 -3.07 -20.07
C ASP A 99 -16.71 -2.86 -21.54
N LYS A 100 -15.41 -2.67 -21.81
CA LYS A 100 -14.87 -2.55 -23.18
C LYS A 100 -15.10 -3.83 -23.99
N LYS A 101 -14.79 -5.00 -23.42
CA LYS A 101 -15.00 -6.30 -24.08
C LYS A 101 -16.48 -6.54 -24.37
N ARG A 102 -17.39 -6.20 -23.45
CA ARG A 102 -18.84 -6.27 -23.69
C ARG A 102 -19.29 -5.40 -24.86
N LYS A 103 -18.90 -4.12 -24.88
CA LYS A 103 -19.28 -3.21 -25.98
C LYS A 103 -18.79 -3.73 -27.33
N MET A 104 -17.58 -4.30 -27.37
CA MET A 104 -17.01 -4.91 -28.58
C MET A 104 -17.80 -6.14 -29.05
N HIS A 105 -18.27 -7.00 -28.14
CA HIS A 105 -19.14 -8.12 -28.48
C HIS A 105 -20.53 -7.68 -28.95
N THR A 106 -21.09 -6.62 -28.36
CA THR A 106 -22.39 -6.09 -28.79
C THR A 106 -22.30 -5.45 -30.17
N SER A 107 -21.26 -4.68 -30.48
CA SER A 107 -21.10 -4.06 -31.80
C SER A 107 -20.83 -5.11 -32.89
N THR A 108 -19.95 -6.08 -32.63
CA THR A 108 -19.64 -7.16 -33.60
C THR A 108 -20.82 -8.11 -33.81
N GLY A 109 -21.63 -8.37 -32.78
CA GLY A 109 -22.88 -9.15 -32.90
C GLY A 109 -23.97 -8.44 -33.70
N LEU A 110 -24.04 -7.10 -33.62
CA LEU A 110 -24.95 -6.29 -34.42
C LEU A 110 -24.50 -6.19 -35.88
N GLU A 111 -23.20 -5.99 -36.14
CA GLU A 111 -22.64 -6.00 -37.51
C GLU A 111 -22.83 -7.34 -38.20
N THR A 112 -22.58 -8.46 -37.50
CA THR A 112 -22.81 -9.80 -38.05
C THR A 112 -24.29 -10.09 -38.29
N SER A 113 -25.19 -9.60 -37.43
CA SER A 113 -26.64 -9.73 -37.64
C SER A 113 -27.13 -8.85 -38.80
N LEU A 114 -26.59 -7.65 -38.97
CA LEU A 114 -26.88 -6.75 -40.08
C LEU A 114 -26.43 -7.37 -41.41
N GLN A 115 -25.18 -7.84 -41.49
CA GLN A 115 -24.65 -8.53 -42.67
C GLN A 115 -25.47 -9.77 -43.01
N PHE A 116 -25.90 -10.55 -42.02
CA PHE A 116 -26.75 -11.72 -42.25
C PHE A 116 -28.15 -11.35 -42.75
N SER A 117 -28.73 -10.25 -42.25
CA SER A 117 -30.03 -9.75 -42.71
C SER A 117 -29.98 -9.18 -44.14
N GLU A 118 -28.92 -8.45 -44.49
CA GLU A 118 -28.72 -7.89 -45.84
C GLU A 118 -28.52 -8.99 -46.88
N HIS A 119 -27.76 -10.03 -46.53
CA HIS A 119 -27.54 -11.20 -47.39
C HIS A 119 -28.81 -12.07 -47.53
N SER A 120 -29.69 -12.09 -46.52
CA SER A 120 -30.97 -12.81 -46.56
C SER A 120 -32.08 -12.04 -47.29
N LEU A 121 -32.01 -10.70 -47.35
CA LEU A 121 -32.97 -9.85 -48.05
C LEU A 121 -32.58 -9.59 -49.52
N GLY A 122 -31.46 -10.13 -49.99
CA GLY A 122 -31.02 -9.99 -51.38
C GLY A 122 -30.69 -8.56 -51.79
N LEU A 123 -30.42 -7.67 -50.82
CA LEU A 123 -29.98 -6.30 -51.07
C LEU A 123 -28.47 -6.30 -51.33
N THR A 124 -28.03 -6.97 -52.39
CA THR A 124 -26.75 -6.59 -52.99
C THR A 124 -26.99 -5.26 -53.68
N SER A 125 -26.25 -4.22 -53.27
CA SER A 125 -26.23 -2.94 -53.97
C SER A 125 -25.67 -3.16 -55.38
N SER A 126 -26.55 -3.52 -56.31
CA SER A 126 -26.33 -3.37 -57.74
C SER A 126 -26.34 -1.88 -58.05
N CYS A 127 -25.14 -1.33 -58.28
CA CYS A 127 -24.98 -0.28 -59.26
C CYS A 127 -24.03 -0.83 -60.33
N ASP A 128 -24.62 -1.55 -61.27
CA ASP A 128 -23.97 -1.90 -62.53
C ASP A 128 -23.91 -0.68 -63.47
N GLN A 129 -22.70 -0.46 -63.99
CA GLN A 129 -22.33 -0.15 -65.38
C GLN A 129 -22.93 1.06 -66.13
N ASN A 130 -22.03 1.86 -66.73
CA ASN A 130 -21.98 2.15 -68.18
C ASN A 130 -20.64 2.83 -68.51
N SER A 131 -19.77 2.24 -69.36
CA SER A 131 -19.74 2.41 -70.83
C SER A 131 -19.07 3.76 -71.20
N SER A 132 -18.06 3.91 -72.05
CA SER A 132 -17.47 3.10 -73.14
C SER A 132 -16.21 3.84 -73.63
N ASP A 133 -15.19 3.06 -74.00
CA ASP A 133 -14.32 3.22 -75.18
C ASP A 133 -13.38 4.43 -75.44
N LEU A 134 -12.28 4.03 -76.11
CA LEU A 134 -11.59 4.65 -77.25
C LEU A 134 -10.27 5.45 -77.02
N THR A 135 -9.20 4.65 -77.17
CA THR A 135 -8.02 4.85 -78.05
C THR A 135 -6.90 5.85 -77.75
N LYS A 136 -5.70 5.25 -77.74
CA LYS A 136 -4.35 5.73 -78.09
C LYS A 136 -3.61 6.65 -77.10
#